data_AF-A0A1I5ZB51-F1
#
_entry.id   AF-A0A1I5ZB51-F1
#
_cell.length_a   1.000
_cell.length_b   1.000
_cell.length_c   1.000
_cell.angle_alpha   90.00
_cell.angle_beta   90.00
_cell.angle_gamma   90.00
#
_symmetry.space_group_name_H-M   'P 1'
#
loop_
_entity.id
_entity.type
_entity.pdbx_description
1 polymer ?
#
loop_
_entity_poly.entity_id
_entity_poly.type
_entity_poly.pdbx_seq_one_letter_code
_entity_poly.pdbx_strand_id
1 'polypeptide(L)'
;MRATAIQSDGKILVAGQYTDELSDSFTIARYLPDGKIDESFGTGGKVQTGFTDGSGGIYNLTVLKSGKILAAGYGLVFFQFPIYQSPILAQYLPDGSPDPSFGD
;
A
#
# COMPACT_ATOMS: atom_id res chain seq x y z
N MET A 1 -1.94 -11.73 -1.33
CA MET A 1 -3.07 -11.06 -2.01
C MET A 1 -2.56 -9.95 -2.93
N ARG A 2 -3.34 -9.55 -3.94
CA ARG A 2 -2.95 -8.55 -4.96
C ARG A 2 -4.16 -7.70 -5.31
N ALA A 3 -3.95 -6.42 -5.54
CA ALA A 3 -5.01 -5.49 -5.93
C ALA A 3 -4.52 -4.54 -7.03
N THR A 4 -5.47 -4.01 -7.81
CA THR A 4 -5.18 -3.07 -8.90
C THR A 4 -6.23 -1.98 -8.92
N ALA A 5 -5.82 -0.75 -9.21
CA ALA A 5 -6.73 0.37 -9.44
C ALA A 5 -6.19 1.32 -10.52
N ILE A 6 -7.04 2.20 -11.02
CA ILE A 6 -6.69 3.18 -12.05
C ILE A 6 -6.98 4.59 -11.49
N GLN A 7 -6.01 5.50 -11.58
CA GLN A 7 -6.18 6.91 -11.25
C GLN A 7 -6.93 7.64 -12.38
N SER A 8 -7.49 8.81 -12.10
CA SER A 8 -8.31 9.57 -13.07
C SER A 8 -7.56 9.98 -14.34
N ASP A 9 -6.24 10.03 -14.28
CA ASP A 9 -5.34 10.33 -15.41
C ASP A 9 -4.91 9.07 -16.20
N GLY A 10 -5.45 7.91 -15.88
CA GLY A 10 -5.17 6.63 -16.53
C GLY A 10 -3.93 5.91 -16.01
N LYS A 11 -3.21 6.46 -15.02
CA LYS A 11 -2.10 5.74 -14.38
C LYS A 11 -2.62 4.53 -13.60
N ILE A 12 -1.84 3.46 -13.61
CA ILE A 12 -2.24 2.15 -13.10
C ILE A 12 -1.49 1.89 -11.80
N LEU A 13 -2.23 1.59 -10.74
CA LEU A 13 -1.68 1.17 -9.45
C LEU A 13 -1.79 -0.35 -9.33
N VAL A 14 -0.69 -0.99 -8.94
CA VAL A 14 -0.63 -2.42 -8.64
C VAL A 14 -0.09 -2.57 -7.23
N ALA A 15 -0.81 -3.29 -6.39
CA ALA A 15 -0.37 -3.59 -5.04
C ALA A 15 -0.24 -5.09 -4.79
N GLY A 16 0.75 -5.45 -3.99
CA GLY A 16 1.01 -6.82 -3.60
C GLY A 16 1.81 -6.89 -2.32
N GLN A 17 1.90 -8.10 -1.78
CA GLN A 17 2.75 -8.38 -0.63
C GLN A 17 4.21 -8.45 -1.06
N TYR A 18 5.07 -7.88 -0.24
CA TYR A 18 6.53 -7.99 -0.34
C TYR A 18 7.03 -8.63 0.94
N THR A 19 7.66 -9.78 0.80
CA THR A 19 8.23 -10.56 1.89
C THR A 19 9.73 -10.61 1.69
N ASP A 20 10.49 -10.18 2.70
CA ASP A 20 11.91 -10.46 2.81
C ASP A 20 12.21 -11.34 4.03
N GLU A 21 13.49 -11.60 4.31
CA GLU A 21 13.91 -12.50 5.39
C GLU A 21 13.53 -11.98 6.80
N LEU A 22 13.23 -10.69 6.94
CA LEU A 22 13.10 -10.03 8.24
C LEU A 22 11.72 -9.39 8.46
N SER A 23 10.96 -9.14 7.40
CA SER A 23 9.65 -8.46 7.50
C SER A 23 8.71 -8.78 6.34
N ASP A 24 7.41 -8.82 6.66
CA ASP A 24 6.36 -8.71 5.66
C ASP A 24 5.90 -7.27 5.56
N SER A 25 5.76 -6.81 4.33
CA SER A 25 5.26 -5.49 3.98
C SER A 25 4.32 -5.62 2.79
N PHE A 26 3.69 -4.52 2.40
CA PHE A 26 3.09 -4.44 1.08
C PHE A 26 3.76 -3.35 0.27
N THR A 27 3.70 -3.53 -1.05
CA THR A 27 4.20 -2.56 -2.02
C THR A 27 3.06 -2.11 -2.90
N ILE A 28 3.02 -0.82 -3.20
CA ILE A 28 2.22 -0.23 -4.27
C ILE A 28 3.20 0.26 -5.33
N ALA A 29 3.05 -0.19 -6.56
CA ALA A 29 3.77 0.30 -7.73
C ALA A 29 2.83 1.07 -8.65
N ARG A 30 3.32 2.12 -9.29
CA ARG A 30 2.56 2.86 -10.30
C ARG A 30 3.17 2.73 -11.68
N TYR A 31 2.31 2.52 -12.67
CA TYR A 31 2.65 2.45 -14.08
C TYR A 31 1.93 3.55 -14.85
N LEU A 32 2.59 4.05 -15.89
CA LEU A 32 1.99 4.89 -16.90
C LEU A 32 0.96 4.10 -17.73
N PRO A 33 0.05 4.76 -18.47
CA PRO A 33 -0.92 4.08 -19.33
C PRO A 33 -0.28 3.18 -20.40
N ASP A 34 0.99 3.44 -20.77
CA ASP A 34 1.76 2.63 -21.71
C ASP A 34 2.47 1.42 -21.06
N GLY A 35 2.25 1.20 -19.75
CA GLY A 35 2.80 0.09 -18.99
C GLY A 35 4.23 0.29 -18.47
N LYS A 36 4.86 1.45 -18.70
CA LYS A 36 6.16 1.76 -18.08
C LYS A 36 6.01 2.13 -16.62
N ILE A 37 7.04 1.89 -15.81
CA ILE A 37 7.05 2.35 -14.42
C ILE A 37 6.98 3.88 -14.38
N ASP A 38 6.13 4.43 -13.52
CA ASP A 38 6.08 5.87 -13.29
C ASP A 38 7.03 6.23 -12.14
N GLU A 39 8.26 6.63 -12.47
CA GLU A 39 9.31 6.94 -11.49
C GLU A 39 8.97 8.14 -10.59
N SER A 40 7.94 8.94 -10.93
CA SER A 40 7.47 10.05 -10.08
C SER A 40 6.62 9.59 -8.88
N PHE A 41 6.26 8.31 -8.80
CA PHE A 41 5.49 7.75 -7.70
C PHE A 41 6.40 7.22 -6.60
N GLY A 42 6.24 7.70 -5.37
CA GLY A 42 7.04 7.28 -4.22
C GLY A 42 8.55 7.36 -4.52
N THR A 43 9.25 6.25 -4.30
CA THR A 43 10.68 6.11 -4.65
C THR A 43 10.84 5.08 -5.77
N GLY A 44 11.35 5.51 -6.94
CA GLY A 44 11.56 4.62 -8.08
C GLY A 44 10.27 3.98 -8.64
N GLY A 45 9.15 4.68 -8.49
CA GLY A 45 7.83 4.22 -8.93
C GLY A 45 7.10 3.30 -7.95
N LYS A 46 7.59 3.18 -6.72
CA LYS A 46 7.05 2.27 -5.71
C LYS A 46 7.01 2.91 -4.33
N VAL A 47 6.09 2.41 -3.52
CA VAL A 47 5.96 2.72 -2.09
C VAL A 47 5.88 1.39 -1.36
N GLN A 48 6.76 1.19 -0.39
CA GLN A 48 6.74 0.04 0.49
C GLN A 48 6.25 0.48 1.86
N THR A 49 5.33 -0.28 2.44
CA THR A 49 4.78 0.00 3.77
C THR A 49 4.91 -1.25 4.61
N GLY A 50 5.85 -1.17 5.56
CA GLY A 50 6.08 -2.20 6.57
C GLY A 50 5.24 -1.96 7.82
N PHE A 51 5.24 -2.95 8.70
CA PHE A 51 4.58 -2.90 9.99
C PHE A 51 5.66 -2.93 11.09
N THR A 52 5.61 -2.00 12.04
CA THR A 52 6.63 -1.86 13.09
C THR A 52 6.71 -3.08 14.01
N ASP A 53 5.59 -3.78 14.21
CA ASP A 53 5.47 -4.78 15.29
C ASP A 53 5.07 -6.18 14.78
N GLY A 54 5.19 -6.42 13.46
CA GLY A 54 4.98 -7.73 12.88
C GLY A 54 4.85 -7.78 11.37
N SER A 55 4.02 -8.71 10.89
CA SER A 55 3.82 -9.01 9.47
C SER A 55 2.46 -8.50 9.03
N GLY A 56 2.30 -8.15 7.77
CA GLY A 56 0.99 -7.80 7.26
C GLY A 56 0.90 -7.88 5.75
N GLY A 57 -0.33 -7.71 5.28
CA GLY A 57 -0.63 -7.82 3.86
C GLY A 57 -1.76 -6.89 3.47
N ILE A 58 -1.81 -6.61 2.17
CA ILE A 58 -2.88 -5.82 1.57
C ILE A 58 -3.98 -6.72 1.03
N TYR A 59 -5.23 -6.42 1.36
CA TYR A 59 -6.40 -7.05 0.76
C TYR A 59 -6.86 -6.31 -0.49
N ASN A 60 -6.90 -4.98 -0.42
CA ASN A 60 -7.45 -4.15 -1.49
C ASN A 60 -6.82 -2.75 -1.53
N LEU A 61 -6.94 -2.09 -2.69
CA LEU A 61 -6.64 -0.67 -2.84
C LEU A 61 -7.77 0.01 -3.62
N THR A 62 -8.09 1.25 -3.26
CA THR A 62 -9.04 2.07 -4.00
C THR A 62 -8.49 3.48 -4.19
N VAL A 63 -8.81 4.10 -5.32
CA VAL A 63 -8.58 5.52 -5.56
C VAL A 63 -9.84 6.29 -5.16
N LEU A 64 -9.70 7.25 -4.25
CA LEU A 64 -10.79 8.11 -3.80
C LEU A 64 -11.06 9.20 -4.84
N LYS A 65 -12.24 9.84 -4.79
CA LYS A 65 -12.57 10.98 -5.69
C LYS A 65 -11.57 12.14 -5.58
N SER A 66 -10.91 12.28 -4.44
CA SER A 66 -9.84 13.27 -4.22
C SER A 66 -8.52 12.93 -4.92
N GLY A 67 -8.38 11.74 -5.50
CA GLY A 67 -7.13 11.21 -6.06
C GLY A 67 -6.23 10.51 -5.03
N LYS A 68 -6.55 10.63 -3.72
CA LYS A 68 -5.88 9.88 -2.65
C LYS A 68 -6.12 8.39 -2.82
N ILE A 69 -5.21 7.58 -2.31
CA ILE A 69 -5.23 6.12 -2.40
C ILE A 69 -5.51 5.58 -1.01
N LEU A 70 -6.52 4.73 -0.86
CA LEU A 70 -6.81 4.02 0.39
C LEU A 70 -6.45 2.55 0.22
N ALA A 71 -5.55 2.05 1.06
CA ALA A 71 -5.16 0.66 1.13
C ALA A 71 -5.77 0.03 2.39
N ALA A 72 -6.38 -1.15 2.23
CA ALA A 72 -6.94 -1.92 3.33
C ALA A 72 -6.26 -3.29 3.40
N GLY A 73 -5.97 -3.74 4.61
CA GLY A 73 -5.19 -4.95 4.83
C GLY A 73 -5.34 -5.53 6.23
N TYR A 74 -4.36 -6.34 6.62
CA TYR A 74 -4.22 -6.83 7.98
C TYR A 74 -2.78 -6.67 8.48
N GLY A 75 -2.65 -6.44 9.78
CA GLY A 75 -1.39 -6.56 10.52
C GLY A 75 -1.48 -7.69 11.53
N LEU A 76 -0.37 -8.38 11.74
CA LEU A 76 -0.15 -9.40 12.77
C LEU A 76 0.70 -8.78 13.88
N VAL A 77 0.27 -8.95 15.13
CA VAL A 77 1.05 -8.52 16.30
C VAL A 77 1.62 -9.76 16.97
N PHE A 78 2.94 -9.94 16.92
CA PHE A 78 3.60 -11.17 17.40
C PHE A 78 3.93 -11.16 18.90
N PHE A 79 3.75 -10.03 19.59
CA PHE A 79 4.05 -9.90 21.03
C PHE A 79 2.83 -10.12 21.94
N GLN A 80 1.67 -10.50 21.38
CA GLN A 80 0.45 -10.83 22.12
C GLN A 80 0.02 -12.27 21.78
N PHE A 81 -0.24 -13.11 22.79
CA PHE A 81 -0.84 -14.42 22.62
C PHE A 81 -2.32 -14.43 23.07
N PRO A 82 -3.25 -14.97 22.27
CA PRO A 82 -3.04 -15.50 20.92
C PRO A 82 -2.71 -14.40 19.89
N ILE A 83 -2.09 -14.77 18.76
CA ILE A 83 -1.80 -13.84 17.66
C ILE A 83 -3.13 -13.37 17.08
N TYR A 84 -3.35 -12.05 17.09
CA TYR A 84 -4.53 -11.44 16.48
C TYR A 84 -4.18 -10.81 15.13
N GLN A 85 -5.07 -10.98 14.16
CA GLN A 85 -5.07 -10.17 12.95
C GLN A 85 -5.87 -8.90 13.24
N SER A 86 -5.23 -7.74 13.11
CA SER A 86 -5.89 -6.45 13.20
C SER A 86 -6.12 -5.90 11.79
N PRO A 87 -7.34 -5.42 11.46
CA PRO A 87 -7.53 -4.69 10.21
C PRO A 87 -6.71 -3.41 10.24
N ILE A 88 -6.12 -3.08 9.10
CA ILE A 88 -5.33 -1.85 8.93
C ILE A 88 -5.89 -1.06 7.76
N LEU A 89 -5.81 0.26 7.89
CA LEU A 89 -6.03 1.20 6.81
C LEU A 89 -4.82 2.11 6.71
N ALA A 90 -4.32 2.28 5.50
CA ALA A 90 -3.30 3.27 5.18
C ALA A 90 -3.82 4.15 4.05
N GLN A 91 -3.62 5.46 4.16
CA GLN A 91 -3.95 6.40 3.11
C GLN A 91 -2.67 7.02 2.55
N TYR A 92 -2.65 7.21 1.23
CA TYR A 92 -1.55 7.84 0.50
C TYR A 92 -2.09 9.00 -0.33
N LEU A 93 -1.24 10.00 -0.51
CA LEU A 93 -1.46 11.07 -1.47
C LEU A 93 -1.39 10.53 -2.91
N PRO A 94 -1.87 11.29 -3.92
CA PRO A 94 -1.85 10.84 -5.31
C PRO A 94 -0.47 10.47 -5.84
N ASP A 95 0.61 10.99 -5.25
CA ASP A 95 2.01 10.70 -5.61
C ASP A 95 2.60 9.48 -4.89
N GLY A 96 1.81 8.83 -4.01
CA GLY A 96 2.22 7.65 -3.26
C GLY A 96 2.86 7.95 -1.91
N SER A 97 3.11 9.20 -1.56
CA SER A 97 3.57 9.52 -0.20
C SER A 97 2.48 9.21 0.84
N PRO A 98 2.82 8.69 2.04
CA PRO A 98 1.84 8.51 3.12
C PRO A 98 1.13 9.81 3.44
N ASP A 99 -0.18 9.76 3.64
CA ASP A 99 -0.97 10.93 4.00
C ASP A 99 -0.90 11.16 5.52
N PRO A 100 -0.20 12.20 6.01
CA PRO A 100 -0.03 12.43 7.43
C PRO A 100 -1.31 12.93 8.11
N SER A 101 -2.35 13.32 7.35
CA SER A 101 -3.61 13.80 7.89
C SER A 101 -4.62 12.67 8.18
N PHE A 102 -4.26 11.42 7.87
CA PHE A 102 -5.16 10.28 7.98
C PHE A 102 -4.80 9.41 9.19
N GLY A 103 -5.78 9.19 10.08
CA GLY A 103 -5.63 8.29 11.22
C GLY A 103 -5.31 8.97 12.55
N ASP A 104 -5.24 10.31 12.57
CA ASP A 104 -5.22 11.15 13.78
C ASP A 104 -6.64 11.48 14.29
#